data_AF-A0A973HDI9-F1
#
_entry.id   AF-A0A973HDI9-F1
#
_cell.length_a   1.000
_cell.length_b   1.000
_cell.length_c   1.000
_cell.angle_alpha   90.00
_cell.angle_beta   90.00
_cell.angle_gamma   90.00
#
_symmetry.space_group_name_H-M   'P 1'
#
loop_
_entity.id
_entity.type
_entity.pdbx_description
1 polymer ?
#
loop_
_entity_poly.entity_id
_entity_poly.type
_entity_poly.pdbx_seq_one_letter_code
_entity_poly.pdbx_strand_id
1 'polypeptide(L)'
;MEESDAQELMKNLSDDAVTFAKSEFGAVLDYSPQSIIRIEHLITELRENFQSDIAQEKVLYTLSNILGAYCGECFIRQHGGSWLIEDDGEKNMVYLQAGEFTFPFPGVVYLNLVDRDSLSINDYYREASVKLGAQ
;
A
#
# COMPACT_ATOMS: atom_id res chain seq x y z
N MET A 1 9.28 15.82 -9.07
CA MET A 1 9.88 14.48 -8.91
C MET A 1 9.81 13.83 -10.27
N GLU A 2 10.91 13.25 -10.78
CA GLU A 2 10.85 12.56 -12.07
C GLU A 2 10.14 11.20 -11.90
N GLU A 3 9.48 10.71 -12.95
CA GLU A 3 8.71 9.45 -12.89
C GLU A 3 9.59 8.26 -12.44
N SER A 4 10.87 8.26 -12.85
CA SER A 4 11.87 7.28 -12.45
C SER A 4 12.13 7.27 -10.94
N ASP A 5 12.13 8.44 -10.31
CA ASP A 5 12.38 8.57 -8.87
C ASP A 5 11.22 7.99 -8.07
N ALA A 6 9.99 8.22 -8.54
CA ALA A 6 8.79 7.63 -7.94
C ALA A 6 8.79 6.10 -8.03
N GLN A 7 9.17 5.53 -9.19
CA GLN A 7 9.26 4.08 -9.35
C GLN A 7 10.27 3.48 -8.38
N GLU A 8 11.48 4.05 -8.33
CA GLU A 8 12.55 3.51 -7.50
C GLU A 8 12.22 3.62 -6.01
N LEU A 9 11.68 4.77 -5.57
CA LEU A 9 11.26 4.98 -4.20
C LEU A 9 10.21 3.96 -3.77
N MET A 10 9.14 3.80 -4.56
CA MET A 10 8.05 2.90 -4.21
C MET A 10 8.46 1.43 -4.28
N LYS A 11 9.32 1.07 -5.22
CA LYS A 11 9.91 -0.26 -5.27
C LYS A 11 10.73 -0.57 -4.00
N ASN A 12 11.59 0.36 -3.56
CA ASN A 12 12.37 0.19 -2.33
C ASN A 12 11.46 0.07 -1.09
N LEU A 13 10.41 0.90 -0.99
CA LEU A 13 9.42 0.80 0.07
C LEU A 13 8.67 -0.54 0.08
N SER A 14 8.44 -1.13 -1.10
CA SER A 14 7.85 -2.47 -1.21
C SER A 14 8.78 -3.56 -0.67
N ASP A 15 10.09 -3.44 -0.91
CA ASP A 15 11.10 -4.37 -0.41
C ASP A 15 11.24 -4.25 1.12
N ASP A 16 11.11 -3.02 1.65
CA ASP A 16 11.04 -2.76 3.09
C ASP A 16 9.81 -3.45 3.72
N ALA A 17 8.66 -3.45 3.05
CA ALA A 17 7.47 -4.15 3.52
C ALA A 17 7.68 -5.67 3.64
N VAL A 18 8.39 -6.28 2.68
CA VAL A 18 8.76 -7.71 2.76
C VAL A 18 9.64 -7.98 3.97
N THR A 19 10.62 -7.11 4.20
CA THR A 19 11.54 -7.23 5.35
C THR A 19 10.80 -7.04 6.68
N PHE A 20 9.93 -6.04 6.74
CA PHE A 20 9.10 -5.71 7.90
C PHE A 20 8.15 -6.86 8.26
N ALA A 21 7.35 -7.35 7.30
CA ALA A 21 6.41 -8.43 7.51
C ALA A 21 7.09 -9.72 8.01
N LYS A 22 8.28 -10.02 7.47
CA LYS A 22 9.07 -11.18 7.89
C LYS A 22 9.63 -11.01 9.31
N SER A 23 10.15 -9.82 9.63
CA SER A 23 10.84 -9.58 10.89
C SER A 23 9.88 -9.46 12.06
N GLU A 24 8.79 -8.71 11.89
CA GLU A 24 7.84 -8.41 12.97
C GLU A 24 6.79 -9.50 13.16
N PHE A 25 6.40 -10.19 12.07
CA PHE A 25 5.26 -11.13 12.08
C PHE A 25 5.60 -12.53 11.56
N GLY A 26 6.83 -12.75 11.06
CA GLY A 26 7.20 -14.03 10.43
C GLY A 26 6.46 -14.30 9.12
N ALA A 27 5.78 -13.31 8.54
CA ALA A 27 5.00 -13.45 7.33
C ALA A 27 5.89 -13.36 6.08
N VAL A 28 5.68 -14.28 5.12
CA VAL A 28 6.38 -14.27 3.83
C VAL A 28 5.53 -13.52 2.81
N LEU A 29 6.12 -12.51 2.20
CA LEU A 29 5.52 -11.69 1.15
C LEU A 29 6.28 -11.94 -0.15
N ASP A 30 5.59 -12.43 -1.17
CA ASP A 30 6.17 -12.95 -2.44
C ASP A 30 5.66 -12.25 -3.71
N TYR A 31 4.89 -11.17 -3.55
CA TYR A 31 4.23 -10.37 -4.57
C TYR A 31 3.16 -11.15 -5.35
N SER A 32 2.62 -12.21 -4.74
CA SER A 32 1.42 -12.89 -5.24
C SER A 32 0.15 -12.22 -4.70
N PRO A 33 -1.01 -12.45 -5.34
CA PRO A 33 -2.32 -12.05 -4.80
C PRO A 33 -2.56 -12.57 -3.37
N GLN A 34 -2.03 -13.74 -3.04
CA GLN A 34 -2.17 -14.32 -1.70
C GLN A 34 -1.44 -13.50 -0.64
N SER A 35 -0.36 -12.80 -1.00
CA SER A 35 0.34 -11.90 -0.10
C SER A 35 -0.48 -10.66 0.26
N ILE A 36 -1.48 -10.27 -0.55
CA ILE A 36 -2.40 -9.17 -0.19
C ILE A 36 -3.28 -9.55 1.00
N ILE A 37 -3.72 -10.82 1.08
CA ILE A 37 -4.46 -11.33 2.24
C ILE A 37 -3.60 -11.25 3.50
N ARG A 38 -2.30 -11.59 3.38
CA ARG A 38 -1.35 -11.48 4.50
C ARG A 38 -1.18 -10.02 4.96
N ILE A 39 -1.12 -9.06 4.03
CA ILE A 39 -1.08 -7.62 4.36
C ILE A 39 -2.32 -7.19 5.16
N GLU A 40 -3.51 -7.67 4.80
CA GLU A 40 -4.72 -7.37 5.55
C GLU A 40 -4.69 -7.89 7.00
N HIS A 41 -4.17 -9.09 7.21
CA HIS A 41 -3.94 -9.62 8.55
C HIS A 41 -2.92 -8.78 9.32
N LEU A 42 -1.81 -8.41 8.69
CA LEU A 42 -0.77 -7.54 9.29
C LEU A 42 -1.36 -6.20 9.74
N ILE A 43 -2.16 -5.54 8.90
CA ILE A 43 -2.82 -4.27 9.24
C ILE A 43 -3.76 -4.43 10.43
N THR A 44 -4.48 -5.56 10.50
CA THR A 44 -5.36 -5.85 11.63
C THR A 44 -4.58 -5.99 12.92
N GLU A 45 -3.51 -6.76 12.94
CA GLU A 45 -2.64 -6.91 14.12
C GLU A 45 -1.96 -5.60 14.50
N LEU A 46 -1.48 -4.82 13.53
CA LEU A 46 -0.91 -3.50 13.77
C LEU A 46 -1.90 -2.56 14.46
N ARG A 47 -3.13 -2.50 13.96
CA ARG A 47 -4.21 -1.67 14.52
C ARG A 47 -4.61 -2.09 15.93
N GLU A 48 -4.51 -3.37 16.28
CA GLU A 48 -4.73 -3.82 17.66
C GLU A 48 -3.58 -3.43 18.60
N ASN A 49 -2.36 -3.37 18.08
CA ASN A 49 -1.17 -2.96 18.83
C ASN A 49 -1.02 -1.44 18.98
N PHE A 50 -1.60 -0.64 18.08
CA PHE A 50 -1.62 0.81 18.19
C PHE A 50 -2.76 1.29 19.11
N GLN A 51 -2.44 1.50 20.39
CA GLN A 51 -3.34 2.17 21.34
C GLN A 51 -3.02 3.68 21.37
N SER A 52 -3.94 4.48 20.83
CA SER A 52 -4.07 5.94 20.86
C SER A 52 -2.90 6.77 21.43
N ASP A 53 -1.89 7.07 20.61
CA ASP A 53 -0.89 8.10 20.96
C ASP A 53 -0.41 8.87 19.72
N ILE A 54 -0.14 10.17 19.86
CA ILE A 54 0.19 11.09 18.74
C ILE A 54 1.54 10.73 18.09
N ALA A 55 2.42 10.06 18.83
CA ALA A 55 3.66 9.47 18.28
C ALA A 55 3.40 8.44 17.16
N GLN A 56 2.15 7.98 16.99
CA GLN A 56 1.76 7.00 15.97
C GLN A 56 1.57 7.61 14.58
N GLU A 57 1.28 8.91 14.39
CA GLU A 57 0.95 9.42 13.04
C GLU A 57 2.10 9.21 12.05
N LYS A 58 3.34 9.48 12.47
CA LYS A 58 4.52 9.23 11.63
C LYS A 58 4.74 7.74 11.37
N VAL A 59 4.45 6.89 12.36
CA VAL A 59 4.56 5.44 12.23
C VAL A 59 3.50 4.92 11.26
N LEU A 60 2.25 5.33 11.42
CA LEU A 60 1.12 5.02 10.53
C LEU A 60 1.42 5.47 9.11
N TYR A 61 1.95 6.67 8.92
CA TYR A 61 2.35 7.17 7.60
C TYR A 61 3.48 6.32 6.99
N THR A 62 4.46 5.90 7.79
CA THR A 62 5.55 5.05 7.31
C THR A 62 5.02 3.67 6.91
N LEU A 63 4.23 3.05 7.78
CA LEU A 63 3.62 1.74 7.57
C LEU A 63 2.67 1.74 6.37
N SER A 64 1.87 2.80 6.21
CA SER A 64 0.96 2.91 5.08
C SER A 64 1.70 3.04 3.76
N ASN A 65 2.83 3.76 3.74
CA ASN A 65 3.65 3.87 2.54
C ASN A 65 4.34 2.54 2.19
N ILE A 66 4.97 1.84 3.14
CA ILE A 66 5.63 0.56 2.84
C ILE A 66 4.60 -0.52 2.43
N LEU A 67 3.53 -0.71 3.19
CA LEU A 67 2.53 -1.75 2.94
C LEU A 67 1.69 -1.41 1.69
N GLY A 68 1.39 -0.13 1.48
CA GLY A 68 0.70 0.36 0.28
C GLY A 68 1.57 0.23 -0.98
N ALA A 69 2.86 0.54 -0.89
CA ALA A 69 3.82 0.31 -1.97
C ALA A 69 3.86 -1.17 -2.36
N TYR A 70 3.88 -2.07 -1.39
CA TYR A 70 3.82 -3.49 -1.65
C TYR A 70 2.54 -3.93 -2.38
N CYS A 71 1.37 -3.42 -1.96
CA CYS A 71 0.10 -3.73 -2.63
C CYS A 71 0.11 -3.25 -4.08
N GLY A 72 0.60 -2.03 -4.32
CA GLY A 72 0.70 -1.50 -5.68
C GLY A 72 1.74 -2.22 -6.53
N GLU A 73 2.90 -2.59 -5.99
CA GLU A 73 3.90 -3.39 -6.74
C GLU A 73 3.37 -4.77 -7.11
N CYS A 74 2.60 -5.40 -6.21
CA CYS A 74 1.88 -6.63 -6.51
C CYS A 74 0.88 -6.42 -7.66
N PHE A 75 0.19 -5.26 -7.70
CA PHE A 75 -0.72 -4.88 -8.78
C PHE A 75 0.03 -4.64 -10.10
N ILE A 76 1.11 -3.84 -10.10
CA ILE A 76 1.92 -3.54 -11.29
C ILE A 76 2.47 -4.82 -11.92
N ARG A 77 2.94 -5.78 -11.12
CA ARG A 77 3.46 -7.06 -11.62
C ARG A 77 2.41 -7.89 -12.36
N GLN A 78 1.13 -7.72 -12.03
CA GLN A 78 0.03 -8.51 -12.61
C GLN A 78 -0.68 -7.78 -13.75
N HIS A 79 -0.76 -6.45 -13.65
CA HIS A 79 -1.62 -5.64 -14.50
C HIS A 79 -0.88 -4.53 -15.25
N GLY A 80 0.40 -4.28 -14.92
CA GLY A 80 1.15 -3.11 -15.37
C GLY A 80 0.76 -1.84 -14.61
N GLY A 81 1.35 -0.72 -15.04
CA GLY A 81 1.17 0.60 -14.43
C GLY A 81 2.48 1.20 -13.96
N SER A 82 2.40 2.42 -13.44
CA SER A 82 3.52 3.19 -12.92
C SER A 82 3.10 3.98 -11.68
N TRP A 83 4.06 4.22 -10.79
CA TRP A 83 3.87 5.13 -9.65
C TRP A 83 3.86 6.59 -10.08
N LEU A 84 2.98 7.36 -9.46
CA LEU A 84 2.86 8.79 -9.59
C LEU A 84 2.87 9.40 -8.19
N ILE A 85 3.75 10.37 -7.97
CA ILE A 85 3.81 11.13 -6.73
C ILE A 85 3.48 12.58 -7.07
N GLU A 86 2.38 13.07 -6.53
CA GLU A 86 1.90 14.43 -6.72
C GLU A 86 2.11 15.23 -5.44
N ASP A 87 2.61 16.46 -5.57
CA ASP A 87 2.69 17.40 -4.47
C ASP A 87 1.43 18.27 -4.49
N ASP A 88 0.60 18.16 -3.44
CA ASP A 88 -0.63 18.95 -3.30
C ASP A 88 -0.39 20.24 -2.47
N GLY A 89 0.87 20.65 -2.29
CA GLY A 89 1.28 21.81 -1.49
C GLY A 89 1.34 21.58 0.02
N GLU A 90 0.65 20.56 0.55
CA GLU A 90 0.72 20.17 1.98
C GLU A 90 1.46 18.84 2.19
N LYS A 91 1.22 17.85 1.32
CA LYS A 91 1.79 16.50 1.41
C LYS A 91 1.98 15.90 0.02
N ASN A 92 2.92 14.98 -0.08
CA ASN A 92 3.06 14.12 -1.25
C ASN A 92 1.95 13.07 -1.25
N MET A 93 1.10 13.07 -2.26
CA MET A 93 0.11 12.03 -2.52
C MET A 93 0.69 11.01 -3.48
N VAL A 94 0.51 9.73 -3.14
CA VAL A 94 1.09 8.62 -3.89
C VAL A 94 -0.03 7.81 -4.54
N TYR A 95 0.06 7.65 -5.86
CA TYR A 95 -0.89 6.94 -6.68
C TYR A 95 -0.19 5.91 -7.55
N LEU A 96 -0.85 4.78 -7.79
CA LEU A 96 -0.53 3.90 -8.90
C LEU A 96 -1.41 4.28 -10.08
N GLN A 97 -0.82 4.63 -11.22
CA GLN A 97 -1.52 4.87 -12.47
C GLN A 97 -1.50 3.61 -13.34
N ALA A 98 -2.67 3.13 -13.75
CA ALA A 98 -2.80 2.04 -14.72
C ALA A 98 -3.99 2.31 -15.65
N GLY A 99 -3.71 2.37 -16.96
CA GLY A 99 -4.68 2.82 -17.94
C GLY A 99 -5.10 4.27 -17.68
N GLU A 100 -6.41 4.51 -17.60
CA GLU A 100 -6.99 5.83 -17.28
C GLU A 100 -7.28 6.01 -15.78
N PHE A 101 -6.93 5.02 -14.95
CA PHE A 101 -7.25 5.00 -13.53
C PHE A 101 -6.03 5.28 -12.66
N THR A 102 -6.28 5.92 -11.52
CA THR A 102 -5.33 6.06 -10.43
C THR A 102 -5.84 5.34 -9.18
N PHE A 103 -4.93 4.69 -8.46
CA PHE A 103 -5.23 3.85 -7.31
C PHE A 103 -4.35 4.27 -6.12
N PRO A 104 -4.91 4.94 -5.09
CA PRO A 104 -4.15 5.38 -3.92
C PRO A 104 -3.92 4.26 -2.90
N PHE A 105 -3.21 3.18 -3.26
CA PHE A 105 -2.94 2.06 -2.34
C PHE A 105 -2.38 2.49 -0.97
N PRO A 106 -1.38 3.39 -0.88
CA PRO A 106 -0.92 3.91 0.42
C PRO A 106 -2.00 4.62 1.22
N GLY A 107 -2.88 5.39 0.56
CA GLY A 107 -3.99 6.07 1.21
C GLY A 107 -5.03 5.09 1.76
N VAL A 108 -5.37 4.04 1.00
CA VAL A 108 -6.30 2.99 1.45
C VAL A 108 -5.73 2.25 2.66
N VAL A 109 -4.43 1.90 2.64
CA VAL A 109 -3.77 1.29 3.80
C VAL A 109 -3.75 2.21 5.01
N TYR A 110 -3.47 3.51 4.82
CA TYR A 110 -3.50 4.48 5.91
C TYR A 110 -4.87 4.52 6.58
N LEU A 111 -5.94 4.63 5.79
CA LEU A 111 -7.32 4.61 6.29
C LEU A 111 -7.61 3.32 7.06
N ASN A 112 -7.09 2.18 6.59
CA ASN A 112 -7.27 0.91 7.26
C ASN A 112 -6.47 0.76 8.56
N LEU A 113 -5.32 1.42 8.67
CA LEU A 113 -4.58 1.45 9.94
C LEU A 113 -5.28 2.32 11.00
N VAL A 114 -5.97 3.40 10.60
CA VAL A 114 -6.61 4.34 11.55
C VAL A 114 -8.06 4.00 11.90
N ASP A 115 -8.79 3.32 11.02
CA ASP A 115 -10.21 3.02 11.18
C ASP A 115 -10.48 1.51 11.01
N ARG A 116 -11.29 0.93 11.91
CA ARG A 116 -11.68 -0.49 11.87
C ARG A 116 -12.76 -0.77 10.82
N ASP A 117 -13.56 0.23 10.46
CA ASP A 117 -14.66 0.11 9.49
C ASP A 117 -14.23 0.47 8.05
N SER A 118 -12.93 0.68 7.84
CA SER A 118 -12.34 0.98 6.53
C SER A 118 -12.50 -0.16 5.51
N LEU A 119 -12.39 0.19 4.23
CA LEU A 119 -12.42 -0.75 3.12
C LEU A 119 -11.31 -1.80 3.21
N SER A 120 -11.67 -3.09 3.10
CA SER A 120 -10.72 -4.21 3.02
C SER A 120 -9.69 -3.98 1.92
N ILE A 121 -8.41 -4.20 2.23
CA ILE A 121 -7.32 -4.03 1.26
C ILE A 121 -7.44 -5.05 0.14
N ASN A 122 -7.83 -6.27 0.50
CA ASN A 122 -8.06 -7.33 -0.47
C ASN A 122 -9.26 -7.01 -1.37
N ASP A 123 -10.37 -6.52 -0.80
CA ASP A 123 -11.54 -6.12 -1.59
C ASP A 123 -11.19 -4.99 -2.55
N TYR A 124 -10.52 -3.94 -2.06
CA TYR A 124 -10.05 -2.83 -2.89
C TYR A 124 -9.14 -3.30 -4.02
N TYR A 125 -8.18 -4.20 -3.73
CA TYR A 125 -7.28 -4.76 -4.73
C TYR A 125 -8.05 -5.49 -5.83
N ARG A 126 -9.03 -6.33 -5.47
CA ARG A 126 -9.86 -7.05 -6.44
C ARG A 126 -10.74 -6.10 -7.26
N GLU A 127 -11.35 -5.11 -6.62
CA GLU A 127 -12.14 -4.08 -7.30
C GLU A 127 -11.29 -3.29 -8.30
N ALA A 128 -10.06 -2.92 -7.93
CA ALA A 128 -9.11 -2.27 -8.83
C ALA A 128 -8.78 -3.15 -10.05
N SER A 129 -8.52 -4.45 -9.85
CA SER A 129 -8.24 -5.39 -10.92
C SER A 129 -9.44 -5.55 -11.87
N VAL A 130 -10.66 -5.64 -11.33
CA VAL A 130 -11.90 -5.71 -12.13
C VAL A 130 -12.12 -4.42 -12.92
N LYS A 131 -11.92 -3.26 -12.28
CA LYS A 131 -12.11 -1.95 -12.90
C LYS A 131 -11.18 -1.75 -14.10
N LEU A 132 -9.92 -2.20 -13.98
CA LEU A 132 -8.97 -2.14 -15.08
C LEU A 132 -9.28 -3.17 -16.19
N GLY A 133 -9.68 -4.39 -15.82
CA GLY A 133 -10.02 -5.44 -16.78
C GLY A 133 -11.35 -5.26 -17.53
N ALA A 134 -12.19 -4.31 -17.09
CA ALA A 134 -13.43 -3.94 -17.76
C ALA A 134 -13.23 -2.93 -18.92
N GLN A 135 -11.99 -2.52 -19.21
CA GLN A 135 -11.62 -1.67 -20.35
C GLN A 135 -11.53 -2.45 -21.67
#